data_AF-A0A7C5MHY2-F1
#
_entry.id   AF-A0A7C5MHY2-F1
#
_cell.length_a   1.000
_cell.length_b   1.000
_cell.length_c   1.000
_cell.angle_alpha   90.00
_cell.angle_beta   90.00
_cell.angle_gamma   90.00
#
_symmetry.space_group_name_H-M   'P 1'
#
loop_
_entity.id
_entity.type
_entity.pdbx_description
1 polymer ?
#
loop_
_entity_poly.entity_id
_entity_poly.type
_entity_poly.pdbx_seq_one_letter_code
_entity_poly.pdbx_strand_id
1 'polypeptide(L)'
;MPTSPEVQIIRRLAVGGMSELFLAHLLNKDGSVTPVVVKRLLEGAPGAAYFRREREALSSISSPHVVRLIHGSDTELVIEYVDGPDLEAILNSL
;
A
#
# COMPACT_ATOMS: atom_id res chain seq x y z
N MET A 1 -12.19 11.62 -12.81
CA MET A 1 -11.52 10.75 -11.82
C MET A 1 -10.56 11.64 -11.04
N PRO A 2 -10.43 11.50 -9.71
CA PRO A 2 -9.37 12.22 -9.00
C PRO A 2 -8.02 11.77 -9.59
N THR A 3 -7.10 12.71 -9.78
CA THR A 3 -5.72 12.45 -10.19
C THR A 3 -5.08 11.48 -9.20
N SER A 4 -4.25 10.56 -9.70
CA SER A 4 -3.45 9.70 -8.84
C SER A 4 -2.68 10.56 -7.83
N PRO A 5 -2.62 10.14 -6.56
CA PRO A 5 -1.89 10.90 -5.55
C PRO A 5 -0.43 11.10 -5.98
N GLU A 6 0.13 12.26 -5.67
CA GLU A 6 1.55 12.51 -5.88
C GLU A 6 2.34 11.73 -4.84
N VAL A 7 2.89 10.59 -5.28
CA VAL A 7 3.69 9.69 -4.46
C VAL A 7 5.14 9.69 -4.95
N GLN A 8 6.07 9.93 -4.03
CA GLN A 8 7.50 9.82 -4.26
C GLN A 8 8.02 8.50 -3.68
N ILE A 9 8.43 7.57 -4.55
CA ILE A 9 9.04 6.31 -4.11
C ILE A 9 10.38 6.59 -3.42
N ILE A 10 10.55 6.07 -2.20
CA ILE A 10 11.77 6.22 -1.41
C ILE A 10 12.67 4.99 -1.57
N ARG A 11 12.12 3.79 -1.34
CA ARG A 11 12.85 2.53 -1.49
C ARG A 11 11.89 1.36 -1.64
N ARG A 12 12.37 0.27 -2.23
CA ARG A 12 11.66 -1.02 -2.23
C ARG A 12 11.73 -1.65 -0.84
N LEU A 13 10.59 -2.13 -0.35
CA LEU A 13 10.46 -2.84 0.92
C LEU A 13 10.60 -4.35 0.72
N ALA A 14 9.89 -4.89 -0.27
CA ALA A 14 9.85 -6.32 -0.54
C ALA A 14 9.41 -6.61 -1.97
N VAL A 15 9.66 -7.84 -2.42
CA VAL A 15 9.06 -8.45 -3.61
C VAL A 15 8.55 -9.81 -3.20
N GLY A 16 7.32 -10.15 -3.58
CA GLY A 16 6.73 -11.42 -3.22
C GLY A 16 5.41 -11.68 -3.94
N GLY A 17 5.13 -12.95 -4.22
CA GLY A 17 3.97 -13.37 -4.99
C GLY A 17 3.94 -12.69 -6.37
N MET A 18 2.92 -11.86 -6.59
CA MET A 18 2.71 -11.12 -7.84
C MET A 18 3.04 -9.63 -7.73
N SER A 19 3.58 -9.17 -6.61
CA SER A 19 3.73 -7.75 -6.33
C SER A 19 5.07 -7.36 -5.75
N GLU A 20 5.41 -6.10 -5.94
CA GLU A 20 6.47 -5.42 -5.23
C GLU A 20 5.88 -4.33 -4.34
N LEU A 21 6.54 -4.12 -3.19
CA LEU A 21 6.14 -3.15 -2.18
C LEU A 21 7.20 -2.07 -2.07
N PHE A 22 6.77 -0.82 -2.00
CA PHE A 22 7.64 0.34 -1.84
C PHE A 22 7.21 1.19 -0.66
N LEU A 23 8.20 1.71 0.08
CA LEU A 23 7.98 2.86 0.94
C LEU A 23 7.97 4.11 0.06
N ALA A 24 6.97 4.95 0.24
CA ALA A 24 6.82 6.21 -0.49
C ALA A 24 6.38 7.34 0.43
N HIS A 25 6.57 8.57 -0.03
CA HIS A 25 5.99 9.77 0.56
C HIS A 25 4.80 10.23 -0.26
N LEU A 26 3.65 10.42 0.39
CA LEU A 26 2.46 11.03 -0.17
C LEU A 26 2.46 12.52 0.14
N LEU A 27 2.41 13.38 -0.88
CA LEU A 27 2.17 14.81 -0.70
C LEU A 27 0.67 15.06 -0.55
N ASN A 28 0.25 15.49 0.64
CA ASN A 28 -1.13 15.84 0.92
C ASN A 28 -1.47 17.24 0.37
N LYS A 29 -2.76 17.52 0.22
CA LYS A 29 -3.25 18.80 -0.31
C LYS A 29 -2.91 20.01 0.57
N ASP A 30 -2.67 19.78 1.86
CA ASP A 30 -2.25 20.80 2.82
C ASP A 30 -0.72 21.01 2.84
N GLY A 31 0.02 20.34 1.96
CA GLY A 31 1.47 20.39 1.88
C GLY A 31 2.20 19.49 2.88
N SER A 32 1.47 18.77 3.74
CA SER A 32 2.08 17.78 4.63
C SER A 32 2.52 16.53 3.86
N VAL A 33 3.49 15.81 4.41
CA VAL A 33 4.01 14.57 3.84
C VAL A 33 3.68 13.41 4.76
N THR A 34 3.04 12.37 4.23
CA THR A 34 2.71 11.15 4.98
C THR A 34 3.45 9.95 4.38
N PRO A 35 4.11 9.10 5.19
CA PRO A 35 4.66 7.85 4.70
C PRO A 35 3.52 6.88 4.32
N VAL A 36 3.67 6.23 3.17
CA VAL A 36 2.70 5.26 2.63
C VAL A 36 3.43 4.05 2.05
N VAL A 37 2.71 2.95 1.87
CA VAL A 37 3.16 1.81 1.09
C VAL A 37 2.50 1.83 -0.27
N VAL A 38 3.31 1.71 -1.33
CA VAL A 38 2.82 1.47 -2.68
C VAL A 38 3.02 -0.01 -2.99
N LYS A 39 1.91 -0.74 -3.13
CA LYS A 39 1.89 -2.12 -3.62
C LYS A 39 1.61 -2.09 -5.11
N ARG A 40 2.52 -2.61 -5.92
CA ARG A 40 2.41 -2.61 -7.39
C ARG A 40 2.46 -4.02 -7.94
N LEU A 41 1.59 -4.30 -8.91
CA LEU A 41 1.59 -5.53 -9.68
C LEU A 41 2.88 -5.60 -10.52
N LEU A 42 3.58 -6.73 -10.47
CA LEU A 42 4.73 -6.96 -11.33
C LEU A 42 4.32 -6.95 -12.81
N GLU A 43 5.17 -6.40 -13.67
CA GLU A 43 4.91 -6.34 -15.10
C GLU A 43 4.66 -7.75 -15.68
N GLY A 44 3.57 -7.90 -16.44
CA GLY A 44 3.16 -9.17 -17.03
C GLY A 44 2.55 -10.20 -16.05
N ALA A 45 2.50 -9.92 -14.75
CA ALA A 45 1.91 -10.84 -13.79
C ALA A 45 0.37 -10.86 -13.88
N PRO A 46 -0.28 -12.03 -13.80
CA PRO A 46 -1.74 -12.15 -13.86
C PRO A 46 -2.39 -11.81 -12.51
N GLY A 47 -2.33 -10.53 -12.11
CA GLY A 47 -2.77 -10.11 -10.76
C GLY A 47 -3.89 -9.09 -10.71
N ALA A 48 -4.32 -8.52 -11.84
CA ALA A 48 -5.25 -7.38 -11.83
C ALA A 48 -6.60 -7.66 -11.14
N ALA A 49 -7.15 -8.87 -11.32
CA ALA A 49 -8.38 -9.28 -10.63
C ALA A 49 -8.21 -9.37 -9.11
N TYR A 50 -7.04 -9.78 -8.63
CA TYR A 50 -6.74 -9.83 -7.20
C TYR A 50 -6.60 -8.42 -6.61
N PHE A 51 -5.93 -7.51 -7.32
CA PHE A 51 -5.82 -6.10 -6.92
C PHE A 51 -7.19 -5.42 -6.87
N ARG A 52 -8.05 -5.67 -7.87
CA ARG A 52 -9.43 -5.18 -7.87
C ARG A 52 -10.20 -5.65 -6.64
N ARG A 53 -10.14 -6.95 -6.34
CA ARG A 53 -10.82 -7.54 -5.17
C ARG A 53 -10.28 -6.98 -3.86
N GLU A 54 -8.97 -6.82 -3.73
CA GLU A 54 -8.33 -6.24 -2.54
C GLU A 54 -8.73 -4.77 -2.36
N ARG A 55 -8.73 -3.99 -3.44
CA ARG A 55 -9.23 -2.61 -3.45
C ARG A 55 -10.68 -2.54 -2.98
N GLU A 56 -11.56 -3.37 -3.51
CA GLU A 56 -12.98 -3.40 -3.13
C GLU A 56 -13.17 -3.76 -1.65
N ALA A 57 -12.45 -4.78 -1.17
CA ALA A 57 -12.50 -5.21 0.22
C ALA A 57 -12.03 -4.08 1.16
N LEU A 58 -10.84 -3.51 0.93
CA LEU A 58 -10.29 -2.45 1.77
C LEU A 58 -11.10 -1.15 1.69
N SER A 59 -11.70 -0.83 0.53
CA SER A 59 -12.57 0.36 0.39
C SER A 59 -13.82 0.27 1.27
N SER A 60 -14.24 -0.94 1.66
CA SER A 60 -15.43 -1.16 2.48
C SER A 60 -15.16 -1.15 3.99
N ILE A 61 -13.88 -1.12 4.40
CA ILE A 61 -13.47 -1.23 5.81
C ILE A 61 -13.06 0.14 6.34
N SER A 62 -13.67 0.54 7.46
CA SER A 62 -13.28 1.73 8.24
C SER A 62 -13.06 1.32 9.69
N SER A 63 -11.83 0.94 10.03
CA SER A 63 -11.46 0.46 11.37
C SER A 63 -10.04 0.92 11.72
N PRO A 64 -9.76 1.32 12.97
CA PRO A 64 -8.40 1.66 13.42
C PRO A 64 -7.46 0.45 13.50
N HIS A 65 -7.97 -0.78 13.34
CA HIS A 65 -7.19 -2.02 13.44
C HIS A 65 -6.93 -2.67 12.08
N VAL A 66 -7.29 -2.01 10.98
CA VAL A 66 -7.06 -2.49 9.62
C VAL A 66 -6.40 -1.38 8.83
N VAL A 67 -5.30 -1.71 8.13
CA VAL A 67 -4.56 -0.78 7.28
C VAL A 67 -5.51 -0.13 6.28
N ARG A 68 -5.49 1.20 6.23
CA ARG A 68 -6.40 1.96 5.38
C ARG A 68 -5.91 2.01 3.93
N LEU A 69 -6.85 1.82 3.00
CA LEU A 69 -6.65 2.15 1.59
C LEU A 69 -6.75 3.67 1.39
N ILE A 70 -5.72 4.26 0.77
CA ILE A 70 -5.67 5.69 0.45
C ILE A 70 -6.06 5.91 -1.02
N HIS A 71 -5.53 5.09 -1.91
CA HIS A 71 -5.84 5.10 -3.34
C HIS A 71 -5.67 3.69 -3.91
N GLY A 72 -6.41 3.34 -4.97
CA GLY A 72 -6.22 2.06 -5.62
C GLY A 72 -6.68 2.04 -7.07
N SER A 73 -5.99 1.23 -7.85
CA SER A 73 -6.30 0.84 -9.22
C SER A 73 -6.30 -0.69 -9.34
N ASP A 74 -6.34 -1.21 -10.57
CA ASP A 74 -6.24 -2.65 -10.82
C ASP A 74 -4.77 -3.13 -10.87
N THR A 75 -3.79 -2.23 -10.72
CA THR A 75 -2.34 -2.57 -10.77
C THR A 75 -1.54 -1.96 -9.63
N GLU A 76 -2.12 -1.04 -8.86
CA GLU A 76 -1.43 -0.35 -7.78
C GLU A 76 -2.38 -0.03 -6.64
N LEU A 77 -1.94 -0.24 -5.40
CA LEU A 77 -2.62 0.19 -4.19
C LEU A 77 -1.68 1.08 -3.38
N VAL A 78 -2.17 2.24 -2.96
CA VAL A 78 -1.52 3.12 -1.99
C VAL A 78 -2.23 2.92 -0.66
N ILE A 79 -1.52 2.40 0.32
CA ILE A 79 -2.06 2.04 1.63
C ILE A 79 -1.24 2.71 2.72
N GLU A 80 -1.83 2.81 3.90
CA GLU A 80 -1.16 3.29 5.10
C GLU A 80 0.14 2.52 5.40
N TYR A 81 1.19 3.26 5.77
CA TYR A 81 2.42 2.68 6.28
C TYR A 81 2.29 2.47 7.79
N VAL A 82 2.56 1.25 8.24
CA VAL A 82 2.67 0.92 9.66
C VAL A 82 4.16 0.88 9.99
N ASP A 83 4.58 1.73 10.93
CA ASP A 83 5.95 1.74 11.41
C ASP A 83 6.20 0.59 12.39
N GLY A 84 7.34 -0.08 12.23
CA GLY A 84 7.72 -1.25 13.01
C GLY A 84 7.68 -2.58 12.26
N PRO A 85 8.16 -3.66 12.91
CA PRO A 85 8.15 -5.01 12.35
C PRO A 85 6.73 -5.61 12.36
N ASP A 86 6.56 -6.72 11.63
CA ASP A 86 5.32 -7.50 11.74
C ASP A 86 5.19 -8.17 13.12
N LEU A 87 3.98 -8.65 13.40
CA LEU A 87 3.66 -9.26 14.69
C LEU A 87 4.49 -10.52 14.96
N GLU A 88 4.81 -11.32 13.93
CA GLU A 88 5.60 -12.53 14.09
C GLU A 88 7.01 -12.20 14.59
N ALA A 89 7.66 -11.20 13.99
CA ALA A 89 8.96 -10.71 14.42
C ALA A 89 8.92 -10.16 15.86
N ILE A 90 7.84 -9.48 16.26
CA ILE A 90 7.66 -9.04 17.66
C ILE A 90 7.58 -10.26 18.58
N LEU A 91 6.73 -11.24 18.27
CA LEU A 91 6.52 -12.42 19.11
C LEU A 91 7.78 -13.27 19.25
N ASN A 92 8.64 -13.32 18.23
CA ASN A 92 9.92 -14.03 18.27
C ASN A 92 11.04 -13.27 19.01
N SER A 93 10.79 -12.02 19.42
CA SER A 93 11.75 -11.18 20.15
C SER A 93 11.47 -11.05 21.65
N LEU A 94 10.37 -11.66 22.12
CA LEU A 94 9.94 -11.74 23.52
C LEU A 94 10.48 -13.01 24.18
#